data_AF-A0A960IHD2-F1
#
_entry.id   AF-A0A960IHD2-F1
#
_cell.length_a   1.000
_cell.length_b   1.000
_cell.length_c   1.000
_cell.angle_alpha   90.00
_cell.angle_beta   90.00
_cell.angle_gamma   90.00
#
_symmetry.space_group_name_H-M   'P 1'
#
loop_
_entity.id
_entity.type
_entity.pdbx_description
1 polymer ?
#
loop_
_entity_poly.entity_id
_entity_poly.type
_entity_poly.pdbx_seq_one_letter_code
_entity_poly.pdbx_strand_id
1 'polypeptide(L)'
;EEWYVNDRRGLEHGYTIRERPEGAGGDAPLQLELAVRGALRPEVTNGGRDVSFIRVEGAMVLEYSGLVVTDASGERLQASFEVEGGALTLSIEDGRAAYPVSIDPVAQQAYLKPTDPDFFDSFGHAVAISGDTVVVGAPFEDSMATGVNGDSSDNSSNHSGAAFVFKRSGASWAQQAYLKASNTGAIDRFGYDVAISGDTIVVGAPLEDSAASGVGGDEGNNTLSSAGAAYVFIRSGSTWSQQAYLKATTPGLQDQFGQAVSIDGDTIVIGAPREDSGATGVGGDDSDDSVTDAGAAYVYVRSGTVWSSQAYLKASDVDTFDDFGLAVSVSGDSILVGAPYEDSAAQGIDGADDNDSANGAGAAYLFTRSGSSWSQQAYLKASNTGAGDSFGAAVALSSDTAVVGAAGEDSAAHGVDGD
;
A
#
# COMPACT_ATOMS: atom_id res chain seq x y z
N GLU A 1 18.72 -20.89 -7.47
CA GLU A 1 17.41 -20.21 -7.46
C GLU A 1 17.49 -19.10 -6.45
N GLU A 2 17.09 -17.90 -6.83
CA GLU A 2 17.08 -16.71 -5.97
C GLU A 2 15.62 -16.44 -5.60
N TRP A 3 15.36 -16.11 -4.34
CA TRP A 3 14.02 -15.88 -3.83
C TRP A 3 14.02 -14.79 -2.77
N TYR A 4 12.85 -14.21 -2.54
CA TYR A 4 12.66 -13.12 -1.59
C TYR A 4 11.46 -13.44 -0.70
N VAL A 5 11.63 -13.29 0.62
CA VAL A 5 10.55 -13.46 1.59
C VAL A 5 10.52 -12.23 2.48
N ASN A 6 9.36 -11.58 2.58
CA ASN A 6 9.16 -10.51 3.54
C ASN A 6 8.55 -11.08 4.82
N ASP A 7 9.29 -11.04 5.93
CA ASP A 7 8.80 -11.50 7.22
C ASP A 7 9.10 -10.49 8.34
N ARG A 8 8.76 -10.85 9.59
CA ARG A 8 8.95 -9.99 10.76
C ARG A 8 10.41 -9.56 11.03
N ARG A 9 11.40 -10.22 10.43
CA ARG A 9 12.83 -9.91 10.54
C ARG A 9 13.25 -8.88 9.49
N GLY A 10 12.52 -8.77 8.38
CA GLY A 10 12.81 -7.89 7.26
C GLY A 10 12.65 -8.61 5.92
N LEU A 11 13.26 -8.04 4.88
CA LEU A 11 13.32 -8.68 3.57
C LEU A 11 14.43 -9.72 3.57
N GLU A 12 14.08 -10.99 3.57
CA GLU A 12 15.01 -12.08 3.33
C GLU A 12 15.34 -12.13 1.85
N HIS A 13 16.63 -12.14 1.54
CA HIS A 13 17.13 -12.35 0.18
C HIS A 13 17.86 -13.68 0.15
N GLY A 14 17.12 -14.72 -0.23
CA GLY A 14 17.59 -16.08 -0.15
C GLY A 14 18.04 -16.69 -1.48
N TYR A 15 18.85 -17.73 -1.37
CA TYR A 15 19.35 -18.53 -2.48
C TYR A 15 19.22 -20.01 -2.17
N THR A 16 18.68 -20.77 -3.11
CA THR A 16 18.65 -22.23 -3.07
C THR A 16 19.58 -22.81 -4.13
N ILE A 17 20.55 -23.59 -3.67
CA ILE A 17 21.47 -24.35 -4.51
C ILE A 17 20.97 -25.78 -4.56
N ARG A 18 20.45 -26.20 -5.72
CA ARG A 18 19.75 -27.49 -5.87
C ARG A 18 20.68 -28.68 -5.83
N GLU A 19 21.88 -28.54 -6.37
CA GLU A 19 22.91 -29.57 -6.43
C GLU A 19 24.28 -28.90 -6.32
N ARG A 20 25.29 -29.65 -5.83
CA ARG A 20 26.66 -29.13 -5.71
C ARG A 20 27.21 -28.78 -7.10
N PRO A 21 27.71 -27.55 -7.33
CA PRO A 21 28.25 -27.16 -8.64
C PRO A 21 29.39 -28.06 -9.11
N GLU A 22 29.36 -28.44 -10.39
CA GLU A 22 30.44 -29.23 -11.02
C GLU A 22 31.77 -28.45 -10.97
N GLY A 23 32.83 -29.09 -10.45
CA GLY A 23 34.16 -28.47 -10.32
C GLY A 23 34.50 -27.94 -8.93
N ALA A 24 33.55 -27.92 -7.98
CA ALA A 24 33.87 -27.74 -6.57
C ALA A 24 34.69 -28.94 -6.07
N GLY A 25 35.87 -28.69 -5.46
CA GLY A 25 36.72 -29.75 -4.94
C GLY A 25 35.99 -30.56 -3.86
N GLY A 26 36.09 -31.89 -3.91
CA GLY A 26 35.32 -32.83 -3.07
C GLY A 26 35.24 -32.45 -1.58
N ASP A 27 36.33 -31.94 -1.00
CA ASP A 27 36.44 -31.55 0.40
C ASP A 27 36.64 -30.04 0.62
N ALA A 28 36.63 -29.22 -0.44
CA ALA A 28 36.80 -27.77 -0.32
C ALA A 28 35.46 -27.10 -0.01
N PRO A 29 35.43 -25.99 0.76
CA PRO A 29 34.22 -25.21 0.95
C PRO A 29 33.66 -24.73 -0.39
N LEU A 30 32.34 -24.72 -0.51
CA LEU A 30 31.65 -24.08 -1.62
C LEU A 30 31.84 -22.57 -1.53
N GLN A 31 32.36 -21.97 -2.60
CA GLN A 31 32.56 -20.53 -2.71
C GLN A 31 31.57 -19.93 -3.70
N LEU A 32 30.78 -18.96 -3.24
CA LEU A 32 29.83 -18.22 -4.07
C LEU A 32 30.29 -16.79 -4.17
N GLU A 33 30.70 -16.38 -5.37
CA GLU A 33 31.05 -14.99 -5.62
C GLU A 33 29.77 -14.17 -5.83
N LEU A 34 29.50 -13.24 -4.92
CA LEU A 34 28.41 -12.28 -5.02
C LEU A 34 28.92 -11.01 -5.69
N ALA A 35 28.50 -10.80 -6.93
CA ALA A 35 28.87 -9.62 -7.68
C ALA A 35 28.29 -8.35 -7.04
N VAL A 36 29.16 -7.52 -6.46
CA VAL A 36 28.78 -6.18 -6.00
C VAL A 36 28.89 -5.19 -7.15
N ARG A 37 27.77 -4.63 -7.58
CA ARG A 37 27.70 -3.73 -8.74
C ARG A 37 27.64 -2.25 -8.33
N GLY A 38 28.05 -1.39 -9.26
CA GLY A 38 28.02 0.07 -9.07
C GLY A 38 29.17 0.57 -8.21
N ALA A 39 28.90 1.58 -7.38
CA ALA A 39 29.88 2.23 -6.52
C ALA A 39 29.86 1.71 -5.07
N LEU A 40 29.25 0.55 -4.83
CA LEU A 40 29.17 -0.08 -3.52
C LEU A 40 30.45 -0.84 -3.20
N ARG A 41 30.86 -0.78 -1.95
CA ARG A 41 31.95 -1.54 -1.36
C ARG A 41 31.38 -2.41 -0.24
N PRO A 42 31.51 -3.74 -0.32
CA PRO A 42 31.11 -4.61 0.77
C PRO A 42 32.15 -4.53 1.89
N GLU A 43 31.68 -4.38 3.13
CA GLU A 43 32.49 -4.54 4.33
C GLU A 43 31.88 -5.67 5.16
N VAL A 44 32.68 -6.72 5.37
CA VAL A 44 32.27 -7.85 6.21
C VAL A 44 32.42 -7.47 7.67
N THR A 45 31.35 -7.67 8.43
CA THR A 45 31.29 -7.38 9.86
C THR A 45 30.89 -8.64 10.63
N ASN A 46 30.85 -8.54 11.96
CA ASN A 46 30.37 -9.61 12.85
C ASN A 46 31.01 -10.99 12.58
N GLY A 47 32.32 -11.02 12.29
CA GLY A 47 33.06 -12.25 12.04
C GLY A 47 32.62 -13.02 10.80
N GLY A 48 32.11 -12.36 9.76
CA GLY A 48 31.66 -13.02 8.53
C GLY A 48 30.16 -13.26 8.44
N ARG A 49 29.38 -12.85 9.44
CA ARG A 49 27.93 -13.12 9.47
C ARG A 49 27.09 -12.02 8.84
N ASP A 50 27.64 -10.82 8.77
CA ASP A 50 26.95 -9.64 8.26
C ASP A 50 27.82 -8.94 7.20
N VAL A 51 27.19 -8.19 6.29
CA VAL A 51 27.84 -7.39 5.24
C VAL A 51 27.19 -6.02 5.18
N SER A 52 27.95 -4.98 5.44
CA SER A 52 27.54 -3.60 5.17
C SER A 52 27.94 -3.22 3.75
N PHE A 53 26.98 -2.79 2.93
CA PHE A 53 27.24 -2.25 1.59
C PHE A 53 27.32 -0.73 1.64
N ILE A 54 28.52 -0.20 1.42
CA ILE A 54 28.84 1.21 1.66
C ILE A 54 29.16 1.90 0.34
N ARG A 55 28.70 3.14 0.13
CA ARG A 55 29.16 3.96 -1.01
C ARG A 55 30.61 4.41 -0.82
N VAL A 56 31.27 4.85 -1.90
CA VAL A 56 32.61 5.46 -1.87
C VAL A 56 32.72 6.61 -0.85
N GLU A 57 31.62 7.32 -0.59
CA GLU A 57 31.53 8.44 0.36
C GLU A 57 31.41 7.99 1.83
N GLY A 58 31.38 6.68 2.11
CA GLY A 58 31.33 6.12 3.47
C GLY A 58 29.92 5.89 4.03
N ALA A 59 28.86 6.17 3.27
CA ALA A 59 27.49 5.96 3.70
C ALA A 59 27.02 4.51 3.46
N MET A 60 26.61 3.81 4.52
CA MET A 60 26.00 2.48 4.43
C MET A 60 24.62 2.56 3.77
N VAL A 61 24.38 1.75 2.75
CA VAL A 61 23.14 1.75 1.94
C VAL A 61 22.25 0.56 2.26
N LEU A 62 22.86 -0.57 2.59
CA LEU A 62 22.19 -1.84 2.80
C LEU A 62 23.05 -2.65 3.76
N GLU A 63 22.41 -3.39 4.64
CA GLU A 63 23.05 -4.40 5.47
C GLU A 63 22.45 -5.76 5.13
N TYR A 64 23.31 -6.74 4.88
CA TYR A 64 22.96 -8.14 5.04
C TYR A 64 23.31 -8.55 6.45
N SER A 65 22.36 -9.11 7.16
CA SER A 65 22.57 -9.59 8.53
C SER A 65 21.94 -10.95 8.74
N GLY A 66 22.36 -11.62 9.81
CA GLY A 66 21.67 -12.82 10.27
C GLY A 66 21.76 -13.98 9.27
N LEU A 67 22.82 -14.04 8.46
CA LEU A 67 23.11 -15.13 7.54
C LEU A 67 22.77 -16.47 8.20
N VAL A 68 21.90 -17.27 7.61
CA VAL A 68 21.73 -18.67 7.97
C VAL A 68 21.95 -19.50 6.69
N VAL A 69 22.46 -20.71 6.87
CA VAL A 69 22.66 -21.67 5.78
C VAL A 69 22.25 -23.04 6.29
N THR A 70 21.34 -23.71 5.59
CA THR A 70 20.83 -25.03 5.98
C THR A 70 20.82 -25.99 4.80
N ASP A 71 21.09 -27.26 5.08
CA ASP A 71 20.97 -28.32 4.09
C ASP A 71 19.54 -28.91 4.03
N ALA A 72 19.31 -29.87 3.14
CA ALA A 72 18.01 -30.51 2.93
C ALA A 72 17.49 -31.33 4.11
N SER A 73 18.37 -31.67 5.07
CA SER A 73 17.99 -32.31 6.33
C SER A 73 17.62 -31.31 7.42
N GLY A 74 17.83 -30.02 7.17
CA GLY A 74 17.66 -28.92 8.13
C GLY A 74 18.90 -28.68 9.01
N GLU A 75 20.04 -29.32 8.71
CA GLU A 75 21.28 -29.09 9.45
C GLU A 75 21.87 -27.72 9.07
N ARG A 76 22.29 -26.95 10.08
CA ARG A 76 22.96 -25.67 9.84
C ARG A 76 24.41 -25.89 9.41
N LEU A 77 24.77 -25.31 8.27
CA LEU A 77 26.13 -25.34 7.75
C LEU A 77 26.93 -24.16 8.28
N GLN A 78 28.24 -24.34 8.45
CA GLN A 78 29.13 -23.22 8.72
C GLN A 78 29.29 -22.40 7.44
N ALA A 79 29.11 -21.09 7.57
CA ALA A 79 29.22 -20.18 6.44
C ALA A 79 29.66 -18.79 6.90
N SER A 80 30.41 -18.11 6.04
CA SER A 80 30.87 -16.74 6.27
C SER A 80 31.04 -15.98 4.97
N PHE A 81 30.70 -14.70 5.01
CA PHE A 81 31.11 -13.74 4.02
C PHE A 81 32.59 -13.37 4.19
N GLU A 82 33.26 -13.18 3.07
CA GLU A 82 34.64 -12.76 2.97
C GLU A 82 34.77 -11.73 1.84
N VAL A 83 35.68 -10.78 1.98
CA VAL A 83 35.98 -9.81 0.91
C VAL A 83 37.46 -9.91 0.57
N GLU A 84 37.74 -10.36 -0.65
CA GLU A 84 39.09 -10.44 -1.20
C GLU A 84 39.14 -9.74 -2.56
N GLY A 85 40.10 -8.84 -2.76
CA GLY A 85 40.24 -8.10 -4.02
C GLY A 85 39.03 -7.22 -4.40
N GLY A 86 38.09 -6.98 -3.47
CA GLY A 86 36.86 -6.23 -3.70
C GLY A 86 35.66 -7.08 -4.16
N ALA A 87 35.85 -8.39 -4.36
CA ALA A 87 34.77 -9.33 -4.55
C ALA A 87 34.22 -9.79 -3.18
N LEU A 88 32.90 -9.85 -3.04
CA LEU A 88 32.25 -10.46 -1.89
C LEU A 88 32.06 -11.94 -2.18
N THR A 89 32.58 -12.80 -1.32
CA THR A 89 32.44 -14.25 -1.45
C THR A 89 31.72 -14.79 -0.23
N LEU A 90 30.76 -15.68 -0.44
CA LEU A 90 30.15 -16.49 0.62
C LEU A 90 30.79 -17.88 0.58
N SER A 91 31.53 -18.20 1.64
CA SER A 91 32.15 -19.50 1.88
C SER A 91 31.19 -20.38 2.69
N ILE A 92 30.96 -21.63 2.26
CA ILE A 92 30.05 -22.58 2.90
C ILE A 92 30.75 -23.94 3.04
N GLU A 93 30.82 -24.46 4.26
CA GLU A 93 31.33 -25.80 4.56
C GLU A 93 30.28 -26.86 4.19
N ASP A 94 30.25 -27.27 2.91
CA ASP A 94 29.20 -28.12 2.34
C ASP A 94 29.58 -29.59 2.15
N GLY A 95 30.78 -30.02 2.56
CA GLY A 95 31.34 -31.34 2.22
C GLY A 95 30.53 -32.55 2.70
N ARG A 96 29.54 -32.37 3.59
CA ARG A 96 28.58 -33.40 4.01
C ARG A 96 27.13 -33.00 3.87
N ALA A 97 26.86 -31.84 3.26
CA ALA A 97 25.52 -31.30 3.15
C ALA A 97 24.65 -32.19 2.24
N ALA A 98 23.43 -32.46 2.69
CA ALA A 98 22.39 -32.96 1.81
C ALA A 98 21.84 -31.80 0.97
N TYR A 99 21.89 -31.91 -0.36
CA TYR A 99 21.32 -30.89 -1.23
C TYR A 99 19.79 -31.07 -1.38
N PRO A 100 19.00 -29.98 -1.54
CA PRO A 100 19.41 -28.59 -1.72
C PRO A 100 19.98 -27.89 -0.47
N VAL A 101 20.87 -26.93 -0.68
CA VAL A 101 21.35 -25.99 0.35
C VAL A 101 20.61 -24.66 0.21
N SER A 102 20.08 -24.15 1.32
CA SER A 102 19.39 -22.86 1.42
C SER A 102 20.26 -21.84 2.15
N ILE A 103 20.31 -20.62 1.65
CA ILE A 103 21.07 -19.47 2.17
C ILE A 103 20.09 -18.32 2.36
N ASP A 104 20.01 -17.69 3.52
CA ASP A 104 18.96 -16.72 3.85
C ASP A 104 19.44 -15.53 4.72
N PRO A 105 20.27 -14.61 4.21
CA PRO A 105 20.51 -13.34 4.88
C PRO A 105 19.28 -12.41 4.87
N VAL A 106 19.14 -11.60 5.91
CA VAL A 106 18.16 -10.52 5.99
C VAL A 106 18.77 -9.23 5.43
N ALA A 107 18.12 -8.64 4.43
CA ALA A 107 18.48 -7.39 3.79
C ALA A 107 17.69 -6.23 4.41
N GLN A 108 18.37 -5.29 5.08
CA GLN A 108 17.74 -4.12 5.70
C GLN A 108 18.46 -2.83 5.33
N GLN A 109 17.69 -1.79 4.95
CA GLN A 109 18.23 -0.45 4.67
C GLN A 109 17.92 0.55 5.79
N ALA A 110 16.72 0.48 6.37
CA ALA A 110 16.29 1.39 7.43
C ALA A 110 15.19 0.76 8.28
N TYR A 111 15.05 1.27 9.50
CA TYR A 111 13.91 1.05 10.38
C TYR A 111 13.30 2.42 10.68
N LEU A 112 12.08 2.66 10.21
CA LEU A 112 11.37 3.93 10.39
C LEU A 112 10.42 3.82 11.57
N LYS A 113 10.56 4.74 12.53
CA LYS A 113 9.68 4.87 13.68
C LYS A 113 9.42 6.36 13.92
N PRO A 114 8.19 6.76 14.29
CA PRO A 114 7.92 8.14 14.62
C PRO A 114 8.69 8.57 15.87
N THR A 115 8.90 9.89 16.01
CA THR A 115 9.66 10.49 17.13
C THR A 115 9.01 10.21 18.49
N ASP A 116 7.68 10.23 18.55
CA ASP A 116 6.89 9.99 19.76
C ASP A 116 5.90 8.85 19.47
N PRO A 117 6.36 7.58 19.50
CA PRO A 117 5.51 6.44 19.24
C PRO A 117 4.73 6.07 20.51
N ASP A 118 3.41 6.11 20.46
CA ASP A 118 2.56 5.60 21.52
C ASP A 118 2.01 4.21 21.20
N PHE A 119 1.49 3.56 22.24
CA PHE A 119 0.97 2.21 22.14
C PHE A 119 -0.41 2.23 21.49
N PHE A 120 -0.66 1.30 20.58
CA PHE A 120 -1.90 1.16 19.81
C PHE A 120 -2.20 2.17 18.71
N ASP A 121 -1.36 3.19 18.48
CA ASP A 121 -1.52 4.14 17.35
C ASP A 121 -1.58 3.45 15.97
N SER A 122 -1.11 2.20 15.90
CA SER A 122 -1.04 1.38 14.69
C SER A 122 -0.27 2.06 13.56
N PHE A 123 0.83 2.74 13.90
CA PHE A 123 1.80 3.19 12.93
C PHE A 123 2.20 2.04 12.00
N GLY A 124 2.04 2.25 10.69
CA GLY A 124 2.25 1.22 9.68
C GLY A 124 0.96 0.61 9.15
N HIS A 125 -0.22 1.10 9.58
CA HIS A 125 -1.51 0.65 9.08
C HIS A 125 -1.64 0.86 7.56
N ALA A 126 -1.20 2.01 7.06
CA ALA A 126 -1.07 2.30 5.64
C ALA A 126 0.32 2.88 5.35
N VAL A 127 0.90 2.56 4.19
CA VAL A 127 2.23 3.02 3.78
C VAL A 127 2.24 3.35 2.30
N ALA A 128 2.79 4.50 1.94
CA ALA A 128 3.02 4.87 0.55
C ALA A 128 4.42 5.49 0.37
N ILE A 129 5.00 5.32 -0.82
CA ILE A 129 6.34 5.81 -1.15
C ILE A 129 6.37 6.47 -2.53
N SER A 130 7.00 7.63 -2.62
CA SER A 130 7.32 8.26 -3.91
C SER A 130 8.74 8.79 -3.87
N GLY A 131 9.59 8.19 -4.71
CA GLY A 131 11.03 8.42 -4.72
C GLY A 131 11.64 8.24 -3.32
N ASP A 132 12.18 9.32 -2.78
CA ASP A 132 12.86 9.35 -1.49
C ASP A 132 11.94 9.73 -0.31
N THR A 133 10.62 9.70 -0.48
CA THR A 133 9.65 10.13 0.55
C THR A 133 8.70 8.98 0.87
N VAL A 134 8.60 8.61 2.15
CA VAL A 134 7.66 7.61 2.66
C VAL A 134 6.64 8.31 3.54
N VAL A 135 5.37 7.92 3.41
CA VAL A 135 4.27 8.34 4.28
C VAL A 135 3.73 7.11 4.97
N VAL A 136 3.50 7.21 6.28
CA VAL A 136 2.98 6.12 7.09
C VAL A 136 1.80 6.61 7.92
N GLY A 137 0.65 5.94 7.77
CA GLY A 137 -0.56 6.20 8.55
C GLY A 137 -0.51 5.57 9.94
N ALA A 138 -1.14 6.25 10.89
CA ALA A 138 -1.36 5.82 12.27
C ALA A 138 -2.76 6.26 12.71
N PRO A 139 -3.83 5.58 12.24
CA PRO A 139 -5.21 6.04 12.40
C PRO A 139 -5.71 6.06 13.85
N PHE A 140 -5.01 5.43 14.79
CA PHE A 140 -5.38 5.39 16.19
C PHE A 140 -4.50 6.28 17.07
N GLU A 141 -3.68 7.14 16.47
CA GLU A 141 -2.95 8.18 17.19
C GLU A 141 -3.95 9.15 17.87
N ASP A 142 -3.64 9.57 19.11
CA ASP A 142 -4.60 10.21 20.02
C ASP A 142 -4.43 11.74 20.17
N SER A 143 -3.43 12.35 19.54
CA SER A 143 -3.09 13.77 19.74
C SER A 143 -4.18 14.72 19.25
N MET A 144 -4.42 15.78 20.00
CA MET A 144 -5.25 16.94 19.66
C MET A 144 -4.60 17.91 18.66
N ALA A 145 -3.35 17.65 18.23
CA ALA A 145 -2.66 18.52 17.29
C ALA A 145 -3.47 18.70 15.99
N THR A 146 -3.31 19.86 15.36
CA THR A 146 -3.90 20.15 14.04
C THR A 146 -2.82 20.54 13.04
N GLY A 147 -3.10 20.30 11.76
CA GLY A 147 -2.21 20.69 10.66
C GLY A 147 -0.87 19.96 10.66
N VAL A 148 0.24 20.69 10.57
CA VAL A 148 1.57 20.11 10.35
C VAL A 148 2.50 20.43 11.52
N ASN A 149 3.13 19.39 12.08
CA ASN A 149 4.10 19.46 13.17
C ASN A 149 3.54 20.14 14.44
N GLY A 150 2.28 19.88 14.77
CA GLY A 150 1.71 20.25 16.07
C GLY A 150 2.28 19.42 17.23
N ASP A 151 1.80 19.70 18.44
CA ASP A 151 2.22 18.99 19.65
C ASP A 151 1.69 17.55 19.70
N SER A 152 2.55 16.58 19.39
CA SER A 152 2.25 15.14 19.41
C SER A 152 1.99 14.57 20.81
N SER A 153 2.15 15.34 21.88
CA SER A 153 2.03 14.81 23.25
C SER A 153 0.66 15.02 23.92
N ASP A 154 -0.21 15.84 23.32
CA ASP A 154 -1.55 16.13 23.86
C ASP A 154 -2.58 15.08 23.42
N ASN A 155 -2.59 13.91 24.06
CA ASN A 155 -3.46 12.78 23.71
C ASN A 155 -4.93 12.92 24.18
N SER A 156 -5.51 14.12 24.06
CA SER A 156 -6.89 14.40 24.48
C SER A 156 -7.94 14.19 23.38
N SER A 157 -7.56 13.72 22.18
CA SER A 157 -8.46 13.41 21.05
C SER A 157 -8.32 11.95 20.60
N ASN A 158 -9.00 11.05 21.31
CA ASN A 158 -8.84 9.62 21.09
C ASN A 158 -9.09 9.20 19.63
N HIS A 159 -8.15 8.44 19.07
CA HIS A 159 -8.14 7.90 17.72
C HIS A 159 -8.43 8.93 16.62
N SER A 160 -8.00 10.17 16.83
CA SER A 160 -8.13 11.22 15.83
C SER A 160 -7.18 10.99 14.64
N GLY A 161 -6.11 10.23 14.86
CA GLY A 161 -5.22 9.68 13.86
C GLY A 161 -4.17 10.68 13.35
N ALA A 162 -3.12 10.14 12.73
CA ALA A 162 -2.01 10.90 12.17
C ALA A 162 -1.41 10.24 10.92
N ALA A 163 -0.61 11.01 10.18
CA ALA A 163 0.31 10.48 9.18
C ALA A 163 1.72 11.06 9.37
N PHE A 164 2.74 10.23 9.19
CA PHE A 164 4.14 10.60 9.39
C PHE A 164 4.89 10.55 8.07
N VAL A 165 5.64 11.60 7.77
CA VAL A 165 6.41 11.70 6.53
C VAL A 165 7.88 11.52 6.85
N PHE A 166 8.52 10.56 6.21
CA PHE A 166 9.96 10.33 6.28
C PHE A 166 10.60 10.69 4.95
N LYS A 167 11.71 11.42 5.01
CA LYS A 167 12.48 11.81 3.83
C LYS A 167 13.88 11.21 3.90
N ARG A 168 14.29 10.58 2.82
CA ARG A 168 15.67 10.15 2.61
C ARG A 168 16.53 11.34 2.17
N SER A 169 17.70 11.46 2.78
CA SER A 169 18.79 12.34 2.37
C SER A 169 20.09 11.53 2.35
N GLY A 170 20.62 11.28 1.15
CA GLY A 170 21.74 10.35 0.98
C GLY A 170 21.34 8.92 1.37
N ALA A 171 21.99 8.36 2.40
CA ALA A 171 21.64 7.04 2.92
C ALA A 171 20.75 7.06 4.16
N SER A 172 20.55 8.23 4.78
CA SER A 172 19.81 8.36 6.02
C SER A 172 18.36 8.74 5.77
N TRP A 173 17.47 8.18 6.58
CA TRP A 173 16.07 8.59 6.67
C TRP A 173 15.84 9.41 7.93
N ALA A 174 15.01 10.44 7.83
CA ALA A 174 14.56 11.21 8.98
C ALA A 174 13.07 11.53 8.84
N GLN A 175 12.36 11.62 9.96
CA GLN A 175 11.00 12.15 9.98
C GLN A 175 11.06 13.64 9.58
N GLN A 176 10.42 13.97 8.46
CA GLN A 176 10.32 15.31 7.91
C GLN A 176 9.06 16.02 8.41
N ALA A 177 7.95 15.30 8.61
CA ALA A 177 6.71 15.87 9.10
C ALA A 177 5.85 14.89 9.89
N TYR A 178 5.03 15.47 10.75
CA TYR A 178 3.88 14.88 11.42
C TYR A 178 2.63 15.62 10.92
N LEU A 179 1.69 14.90 10.32
CA LEU A 179 0.50 15.45 9.66
C LEU A 179 -0.75 15.07 10.46
N LYS A 180 -1.62 16.06 10.64
CA LYS A 180 -2.94 15.96 11.27
C LYS A 180 -3.97 16.68 10.39
N ALA A 181 -5.23 16.30 10.54
CA ALA A 181 -6.33 17.07 10.00
C ALA A 181 -6.29 18.53 10.51
N SER A 182 -6.79 19.48 9.72
CA SER A 182 -6.95 20.88 10.16
C SER A 182 -8.04 21.05 11.23
N ASN A 183 -9.01 20.15 11.23
CA ASN A 183 -10.20 20.08 12.08
C ASN A 183 -10.23 18.80 12.93
N THR A 184 -9.07 18.34 13.43
CA THR A 184 -8.90 17.13 14.26
C THR A 184 -10.09 16.85 15.20
N GLY A 185 -10.84 15.80 14.90
CA GLY A 185 -11.91 15.24 15.72
C GLY A 185 -11.52 13.88 16.28
N ALA A 186 -12.12 13.51 17.41
CA ALA A 186 -11.92 12.18 17.99
C ALA A 186 -12.58 11.13 17.08
N ILE A 187 -11.93 9.99 16.92
CA ILE A 187 -12.41 8.83 16.13
C ILE A 187 -12.42 9.08 14.61
N ASP A 188 -12.05 10.26 14.11
CA ASP A 188 -11.98 10.55 12.66
C ASP A 188 -11.04 9.62 11.89
N ARG A 189 -10.05 9.01 12.58
CA ARG A 189 -9.06 8.07 12.05
C ARG A 189 -8.28 8.62 10.86
N PHE A 190 -7.82 9.87 10.96
CA PHE A 190 -6.91 10.43 9.96
C PHE A 190 -5.66 9.54 9.81
N GLY A 191 -5.27 9.24 8.57
CA GLY A 191 -4.18 8.30 8.31
C GLY A 191 -4.62 6.85 8.22
N TYR A 192 -5.94 6.61 8.07
CA TYR A 192 -6.47 5.28 7.77
C TYR A 192 -5.94 4.75 6.45
N ASP A 193 -5.89 5.59 5.42
CA ASP A 193 -5.17 5.28 4.19
C ASP A 193 -4.34 6.50 3.75
N VAL A 194 -3.21 6.24 3.08
CA VAL A 194 -2.27 7.27 2.64
C VAL A 194 -1.75 6.98 1.24
N ALA A 195 -1.65 8.02 0.42
CA ALA A 195 -1.05 7.94 -0.90
C ALA A 195 -0.12 9.13 -1.17
N ILE A 196 0.94 8.95 -1.98
CA ILE A 196 1.88 10.02 -2.32
C ILE A 196 2.30 9.95 -3.79
N SER A 197 2.27 11.11 -4.46
CA SER A 197 2.84 11.31 -5.79
C SER A 197 3.73 12.55 -5.79
N GLY A 198 5.05 12.33 -5.87
CA GLY A 198 6.07 13.36 -5.82
C GLY A 198 6.03 14.18 -4.53
N ASP A 199 5.51 15.41 -4.64
CA ASP A 199 5.38 16.38 -3.55
C ASP A 199 3.96 16.46 -2.96
N THR A 200 3.03 15.62 -3.41
CA THR A 200 1.62 15.65 -2.99
C THR A 200 1.25 14.39 -2.22
N ILE A 201 0.70 14.56 -1.01
CA ILE A 201 0.19 13.47 -0.16
C ILE A 201 -1.32 13.60 -0.06
N VAL A 202 -2.02 12.47 -0.07
CA VAL A 202 -3.43 12.37 0.29
C VAL A 202 -3.53 11.48 1.52
N VAL A 203 -4.35 11.89 2.48
CA VAL A 203 -4.62 11.14 3.70
C VAL A 203 -6.12 11.00 3.89
N GLY A 204 -6.60 9.76 4.04
CA GLY A 204 -7.99 9.44 4.34
C GLY A 204 -8.33 9.55 5.83
N ALA A 205 -9.56 9.96 6.13
CA ALA A 205 -10.17 10.00 7.45
C ALA A 205 -11.65 9.56 7.33
N PRO A 206 -11.92 8.25 7.17
CA PRO A 206 -13.25 7.75 6.81
C PRO A 206 -14.33 8.02 7.86
N LEU A 207 -13.95 8.32 9.10
CA LEU A 207 -14.91 8.52 10.19
C LEU A 207 -15.12 10.00 10.55
N GLU A 208 -14.59 10.92 9.76
CA GLU A 208 -14.79 12.36 9.92
C GLU A 208 -16.29 12.75 9.76
N ASP A 209 -16.78 13.63 10.64
CA ASP A 209 -18.22 13.88 10.86
C ASP A 209 -18.81 15.10 10.10
N SER A 210 -18.02 15.81 9.29
CA SER A 210 -18.50 17.04 8.66
C SER A 210 -19.49 16.79 7.52
N ALA A 211 -20.53 17.62 7.48
CA ALA A 211 -21.50 17.72 6.39
C ALA A 211 -21.04 18.64 5.24
N ALA A 212 -19.78 19.07 5.22
CA ALA A 212 -19.21 19.80 4.10
C ALA A 212 -19.26 18.99 2.80
N SER A 213 -19.45 19.66 1.66
CA SER A 213 -19.49 19.02 0.35
C SER A 213 -18.38 19.52 -0.59
N GLY A 214 -17.91 18.63 -1.46
CA GLY A 214 -16.91 18.94 -2.47
C GLY A 214 -15.55 19.35 -1.91
N VAL A 215 -15.00 20.48 -2.38
CA VAL A 215 -13.63 20.92 -2.06
C VAL A 215 -13.65 22.16 -1.16
N GLY A 216 -13.05 22.07 0.02
CA GLY A 216 -12.83 23.20 0.93
C GLY A 216 -14.11 23.76 1.56
N GLY A 217 -15.10 22.91 1.83
CA GLY A 217 -16.29 23.28 2.59
C GLY A 217 -16.01 23.57 4.08
N ASP A 218 -17.06 23.82 4.87
CA ASP A 218 -16.94 24.10 6.31
C ASP A 218 -16.60 22.83 7.10
N GLU A 219 -15.31 22.63 7.34
CA GLU A 219 -14.73 21.52 8.10
C GLU A 219 -15.27 21.40 9.54
N GLY A 220 -15.87 22.45 10.11
CA GLY A 220 -16.41 22.42 11.49
C GLY A 220 -17.86 21.95 11.59
N ASN A 221 -18.51 21.63 10.47
CA ASN A 221 -19.93 21.29 10.43
C ASN A 221 -20.20 19.80 10.75
N ASN A 222 -19.93 19.36 11.98
CA ASN A 222 -19.98 17.95 12.40
C ASN A 222 -21.41 17.41 12.60
N THR A 223 -22.35 17.75 11.72
CA THR A 223 -23.75 17.30 11.80
C THR A 223 -24.02 15.98 11.08
N LEU A 224 -23.03 15.40 10.40
CA LEU A 224 -23.19 14.23 9.54
C LEU A 224 -22.13 13.16 9.84
N SER A 225 -22.43 12.29 10.81
CA SER A 225 -21.43 11.40 11.38
C SER A 225 -20.83 10.44 10.36
N SER A 226 -19.51 10.29 10.39
CA SER A 226 -18.74 9.37 9.56
C SER A 226 -19.02 9.48 8.05
N ALA A 227 -19.39 10.67 7.59
CA ALA A 227 -19.44 10.99 6.16
C ALA A 227 -18.05 10.88 5.51
N GLY A 228 -16.99 11.01 6.32
CA GLY A 228 -15.59 10.79 5.94
C GLY A 228 -14.98 11.94 5.14
N ALA A 229 -13.65 12.02 5.11
CA ALA A 229 -12.91 13.05 4.39
C ALA A 229 -11.58 12.56 3.84
N ALA A 230 -10.99 13.32 2.93
CA ALA A 230 -9.58 13.19 2.57
C ALA A 230 -8.89 14.57 2.56
N TYR A 231 -7.62 14.58 2.96
CA TYR A 231 -6.83 15.80 3.10
C TYR A 231 -5.62 15.74 2.18
N VAL A 232 -5.40 16.81 1.41
CA VAL A 232 -4.27 16.91 0.49
C VAL A 232 -3.20 17.80 1.09
N PHE A 233 -1.99 17.29 1.21
CA PHE A 233 -0.81 18.06 1.65
C PHE A 233 0.16 18.22 0.48
N ILE A 234 0.76 19.41 0.37
CA ILE A 234 1.76 19.73 -0.65
C ILE A 234 3.08 20.13 0.02
N ARG A 235 4.19 19.65 -0.55
CA ARG A 235 5.54 20.06 -0.14
C ARG A 235 6.02 21.25 -0.94
N SER A 236 6.57 22.24 -0.25
CA SER A 236 7.35 23.34 -0.82
C SER A 236 8.69 23.44 -0.11
N GLY A 237 9.77 23.04 -0.80
CA GLY A 237 11.08 22.88 -0.18
C GLY A 237 11.08 21.76 0.86
N SER A 238 11.31 22.10 2.13
CA SER A 238 11.26 21.15 3.25
C SER A 238 9.96 21.19 4.05
N THR A 239 9.02 22.08 3.68
CA THR A 239 7.81 22.35 4.46
C THR A 239 6.60 21.70 3.79
N TRP A 240 5.79 21.02 4.60
CA TRP A 240 4.49 20.51 4.20
C TRP A 240 3.39 21.46 4.66
N SER A 241 2.34 21.60 3.87
CA SER A 241 1.13 22.36 4.23
C SER A 241 -0.09 21.71 3.60
N GLN A 242 -1.24 21.75 4.28
CA GLN A 242 -2.51 21.33 3.70
C GLN A 242 -2.89 22.26 2.54
N GLN A 243 -3.20 21.67 1.40
CA GLN A 243 -3.62 22.34 0.17
C GLN A 243 -5.14 22.24 -0.03
N ALA A 244 -5.76 21.13 0.36
CA ALA A 244 -7.20 20.93 0.19
C ALA A 244 -7.77 19.97 1.25
N TYR A 245 -9.07 20.15 1.48
CA TYR A 245 -9.96 19.23 2.18
C TYR A 245 -11.00 18.77 1.16
N LEU A 246 -11.14 17.46 0.98
CA LEU A 246 -11.95 16.82 -0.04
C LEU A 246 -13.07 16.01 0.61
N LYS A 247 -14.27 16.16 0.08
CA LYS A 247 -15.51 15.50 0.50
C LYS A 247 -16.30 15.05 -0.70
N ALA A 248 -17.13 14.02 -0.56
CA ALA A 248 -18.15 13.69 -1.56
C ALA A 248 -18.96 14.95 -1.97
N THR A 249 -19.42 14.97 -3.22
CA THR A 249 -20.24 16.07 -3.76
C THR A 249 -21.60 16.15 -3.08
N THR A 250 -22.15 15.00 -2.71
CA THR A 250 -23.33 14.83 -1.85
C THR A 250 -22.95 13.88 -0.72
N PRO A 251 -22.46 14.37 0.43
CA PRO A 251 -22.05 13.50 1.53
C PRO A 251 -23.29 12.90 2.21
N GLY A 252 -23.28 11.57 2.39
CA GLY A 252 -24.26 10.83 3.16
C GLY A 252 -23.77 10.44 4.56
N LEU A 253 -24.67 9.86 5.34
CA LEU A 253 -24.40 9.40 6.69
C LEU A 253 -23.65 8.08 6.62
N GLN A 254 -22.48 7.99 7.26
CA GLN A 254 -21.67 6.76 7.31
C GLN A 254 -21.06 6.28 5.98
N ASP A 255 -21.14 7.06 4.89
CA ASP A 255 -20.55 6.74 3.58
C ASP A 255 -19.05 6.39 3.61
N GLN A 256 -18.33 6.82 4.65
CA GLN A 256 -16.92 6.52 4.87
C GLN A 256 -16.00 6.99 3.73
N PHE A 257 -16.30 8.15 3.15
CA PHE A 257 -15.43 8.78 2.17
C PHE A 257 -14.00 8.93 2.71
N GLY A 258 -13.00 8.50 1.94
CA GLY A 258 -11.61 8.51 2.39
C GLY A 258 -11.18 7.20 3.05
N GLN A 259 -12.00 6.14 2.96
CA GLN A 259 -11.59 4.81 3.40
C GLN A 259 -10.43 4.24 2.58
N ALA A 260 -10.41 4.51 1.28
CA ALA A 260 -9.30 4.21 0.39
C ALA A 260 -8.94 5.45 -0.43
N VAL A 261 -7.65 5.72 -0.61
CA VAL A 261 -7.16 6.88 -1.37
C VAL A 261 -6.02 6.47 -2.31
N SER A 262 -6.03 7.02 -3.52
CA SER A 262 -4.94 6.84 -4.48
C SER A 262 -4.66 8.13 -5.23
N ILE A 263 -3.39 8.38 -5.59
CA ILE A 263 -2.98 9.58 -6.32
C ILE A 263 -1.95 9.24 -7.39
N ASP A 264 -2.16 9.77 -8.60
CA ASP A 264 -1.13 9.85 -9.63
C ASP A 264 -1.12 11.25 -10.25
N GLY A 265 0.05 11.87 -10.25
CA GLY A 265 0.26 13.29 -10.55
C GLY A 265 -0.81 14.23 -9.96
N ASP A 266 -1.70 14.68 -10.84
CA ASP A 266 -2.79 15.64 -10.56
C ASP A 266 -4.17 14.99 -10.44
N THR A 267 -4.27 13.65 -10.36
CA THR A 267 -5.53 12.91 -10.24
C THR A 267 -5.57 12.15 -8.92
N ILE A 268 -6.62 12.35 -8.13
CA ILE A 268 -6.89 11.64 -6.88
C ILE A 268 -8.16 10.81 -7.05
N VAL A 269 -8.15 9.59 -6.52
CA VAL A 269 -9.36 8.74 -6.40
C VAL A 269 -9.57 8.43 -4.93
N ILE A 270 -10.82 8.54 -4.48
CA ILE A 270 -11.20 8.31 -3.09
C ILE A 270 -12.41 7.39 -3.05
N GLY A 271 -12.33 6.32 -2.29
CA GLY A 271 -13.42 5.38 -2.03
C GLY A 271 -14.36 5.85 -0.92
N ALA A 272 -15.64 5.51 -1.07
CA ALA A 272 -16.72 5.66 -0.10
C ALA A 272 -17.58 4.39 -0.16
N PRO A 273 -17.11 3.27 0.42
CA PRO A 273 -17.72 1.95 0.22
C PRO A 273 -19.14 1.84 0.79
N ARG A 274 -19.54 2.73 1.71
CA ARG A 274 -20.86 2.72 2.33
C ARG A 274 -21.83 3.74 1.75
N GLU A 275 -21.53 4.22 0.56
CA GLU A 275 -22.42 5.13 -0.14
C GLU A 275 -23.67 4.37 -0.66
N ASP A 276 -24.85 4.97 -0.50
CA ASP A 276 -26.13 4.26 -0.60
C ASP A 276 -26.86 4.45 -1.96
N SER A 277 -26.20 5.04 -2.96
CA SER A 277 -26.88 5.37 -4.22
C SER A 277 -27.07 4.16 -5.12
N GLY A 278 -28.24 4.08 -5.75
CA GLY A 278 -28.53 3.15 -6.84
C GLY A 278 -28.09 3.64 -8.21
N ALA A 279 -27.33 4.75 -8.29
CA ALA A 279 -26.74 5.23 -9.53
C ALA A 279 -25.76 4.21 -10.12
N THR A 280 -25.70 4.10 -11.45
CA THR A 280 -24.78 3.19 -12.15
C THR A 280 -23.79 3.95 -13.04
N GLY A 281 -22.61 3.36 -13.26
CA GLY A 281 -21.60 3.90 -14.17
C GLY A 281 -20.98 5.22 -13.69
N VAL A 282 -20.93 6.23 -14.56
CA VAL A 282 -20.20 7.49 -14.29
C VAL A 282 -21.13 8.69 -14.28
N GLY A 283 -21.11 9.45 -13.18
CA GLY A 283 -21.81 10.73 -13.04
C GLY A 283 -23.34 10.59 -12.93
N GLY A 284 -23.82 9.50 -12.33
CA GLY A 284 -25.22 9.35 -11.94
C GLY A 284 -25.64 10.27 -10.80
N ASP A 285 -26.87 10.09 -10.32
CA ASP A 285 -27.43 10.89 -9.21
C ASP A 285 -26.85 10.43 -7.87
N ASP A 286 -25.90 11.20 -7.34
CA ASP A 286 -25.24 10.94 -6.06
C ASP A 286 -26.10 11.38 -4.84
N SER A 287 -27.36 11.78 -5.07
CA SER A 287 -28.33 12.06 -4.01
C SER A 287 -29.40 10.97 -3.85
N ASP A 288 -29.31 9.91 -4.65
CA ASP A 288 -30.08 8.69 -4.43
C ASP A 288 -29.48 7.91 -3.24
N ASP A 289 -30.35 7.34 -2.40
CA ASP A 289 -30.00 6.54 -1.22
C ASP A 289 -30.83 5.23 -1.22
N SER A 290 -31.04 4.66 -2.42
CA SER A 290 -31.96 3.52 -2.62
C SER A 290 -31.33 2.14 -2.48
N VAL A 291 -29.99 2.04 -2.48
CA VAL A 291 -29.24 0.78 -2.48
C VAL A 291 -28.16 0.82 -1.39
N THR A 292 -28.50 0.29 -0.22
CA THR A 292 -27.64 0.32 0.97
C THR A 292 -26.24 -0.24 0.73
N ASP A 293 -25.21 0.50 1.17
CA ASP A 293 -23.80 0.12 1.12
C ASP A 293 -23.37 -0.38 -0.29
N ALA A 294 -23.96 0.17 -1.36
CA ALA A 294 -23.55 -0.13 -2.73
C ALA A 294 -22.13 0.37 -3.02
N GLY A 295 -21.77 1.48 -2.40
CA GLY A 295 -20.45 2.09 -2.46
C GLY A 295 -20.19 2.92 -3.71
N ALA A 296 -19.23 3.83 -3.61
CA ALA A 296 -18.81 4.73 -4.69
C ALA A 296 -17.31 5.02 -4.68
N ALA A 297 -16.79 5.54 -5.80
CA ALA A 297 -15.48 6.18 -5.86
C ALA A 297 -15.56 7.56 -6.50
N TYR A 298 -14.79 8.51 -6.00
CA TYR A 298 -14.81 9.90 -6.42
C TYR A 298 -13.45 10.32 -6.99
N VAL A 299 -13.46 11.02 -8.12
CA VAL A 299 -12.26 11.48 -8.82
C VAL A 299 -12.12 12.98 -8.68
N TYR A 300 -10.96 13.43 -8.18
CA TYR A 300 -10.58 14.84 -8.10
C TYR A 300 -9.39 15.12 -8.99
N VAL A 301 -9.37 16.28 -9.64
CA VAL A 301 -8.24 16.72 -10.46
C VAL A 301 -7.72 18.08 -10.03
N ARG A 302 -6.41 18.27 -10.17
CA ARG A 302 -5.73 19.53 -9.89
C ARG A 302 -5.44 20.31 -11.17
N SER A 303 -5.74 21.60 -11.14
CA SER A 303 -5.28 22.58 -12.13
C SER A 303 -4.57 23.73 -11.42
N GLY A 304 -3.23 23.77 -11.52
CA GLY A 304 -2.42 24.70 -10.73
C GLY A 304 -2.47 24.35 -9.25
N THR A 305 -3.08 25.20 -8.42
CA THR A 305 -3.23 24.96 -6.97
C THR A 305 -4.65 24.57 -6.58
N VAL A 306 -5.57 24.47 -7.54
CA VAL A 306 -6.99 24.25 -7.28
C VAL A 306 -7.35 22.80 -7.59
N TRP A 307 -7.97 22.12 -6.62
CA TRP A 307 -8.59 20.82 -6.79
C TRP A 307 -10.08 20.99 -7.11
N SER A 308 -10.62 20.13 -7.98
CA SER A 308 -12.04 20.09 -8.33
C SER A 308 -12.51 18.66 -8.52
N SER A 309 -13.75 18.36 -8.14
CA SER A 309 -14.40 17.08 -8.50
C SER A 309 -14.49 16.96 -10.02
N GLN A 310 -14.18 15.78 -10.54
CA GLN A 310 -14.20 15.44 -11.96
C GLN A 310 -15.22 14.34 -12.28
N ALA A 311 -15.33 13.31 -11.42
CA ALA A 311 -16.24 12.21 -11.64
C ALA A 311 -16.67 11.55 -10.34
N TYR A 312 -17.86 10.96 -10.40
CA TYR A 312 -18.43 10.02 -9.44
C TYR A 312 -18.59 8.69 -10.17
N LEU A 313 -18.01 7.63 -9.62
CA LEU A 313 -17.90 6.30 -10.22
C LEU A 313 -18.70 5.30 -9.40
N LYS A 314 -19.49 4.49 -10.09
CA LYS A 314 -20.31 3.40 -9.57
C LYS A 314 -20.09 2.16 -10.42
N ALA A 315 -20.37 0.99 -9.84
CA ALA A 315 -20.47 -0.25 -10.59
C ALA A 315 -21.53 -0.14 -11.71
N SER A 316 -21.42 -0.98 -12.72
CA SER A 316 -22.42 -1.10 -13.79
C SER A 316 -23.70 -1.83 -13.33
N ASP A 317 -23.53 -2.65 -12.31
CA ASP A 317 -24.34 -3.76 -11.81
C ASP A 317 -24.49 -3.60 -10.30
N VAL A 318 -24.85 -2.39 -9.88
CA VAL A 318 -24.99 -2.02 -8.47
C VAL A 318 -26.00 -2.91 -7.75
N ASP A 319 -25.57 -3.52 -6.64
CA ASP A 319 -26.43 -4.16 -5.65
C ASP A 319 -26.06 -3.70 -4.22
N THR A 320 -26.88 -4.10 -3.25
CA THR A 320 -26.70 -3.77 -1.84
C THR A 320 -25.50 -4.48 -1.24
N PHE A 321 -24.74 -3.78 -0.40
CA PHE A 321 -23.60 -4.31 0.35
C PHE A 321 -22.40 -4.76 -0.50
N ASP A 322 -22.30 -4.32 -1.76
CA ASP A 322 -21.15 -4.62 -2.62
C ASP A 322 -19.85 -3.93 -2.16
N ASP A 323 -19.97 -2.87 -1.36
CA ASP A 323 -18.88 -2.02 -0.86
C ASP A 323 -17.95 -1.51 -1.99
N PHE A 324 -18.52 -1.12 -3.15
CA PHE A 324 -17.73 -0.58 -4.25
C PHE A 324 -16.91 0.64 -3.78
N GLY A 325 -15.61 0.65 -4.04
CA GLY A 325 -14.72 1.70 -3.52
C GLY A 325 -14.01 1.33 -2.23
N LEU A 326 -14.18 0.12 -1.69
CA LEU A 326 -13.40 -0.35 -0.55
C LEU A 326 -11.88 -0.33 -0.83
N ALA A 327 -11.50 -0.57 -2.10
CA ALA A 327 -10.13 -0.44 -2.57
C ALA A 327 -10.10 0.35 -3.89
N VAL A 328 -9.15 1.28 -4.02
CA VAL A 328 -8.99 2.09 -5.24
C VAL A 328 -7.52 2.20 -5.64
N SER A 329 -7.25 2.26 -6.94
CA SER A 329 -5.92 2.54 -7.47
C SER A 329 -6.02 3.39 -8.74
N VAL A 330 -5.11 4.34 -8.93
CA VAL A 330 -5.03 5.16 -10.15
C VAL A 330 -3.62 5.11 -10.74
N SER A 331 -3.55 4.99 -12.07
CA SER A 331 -2.30 5.13 -12.83
C SER A 331 -2.60 5.76 -14.19
N GLY A 332 -2.07 6.96 -14.42
CA GLY A 332 -2.31 7.75 -15.62
C GLY A 332 -3.79 8.05 -15.84
N ASP A 333 -4.33 7.49 -16.91
CA ASP A 333 -5.74 7.65 -17.33
C ASP A 333 -6.60 6.42 -16.95
N SER A 334 -6.12 5.56 -16.05
CA SER A 334 -6.82 4.35 -15.62
C SER A 334 -7.07 4.35 -14.11
N ILE A 335 -8.27 3.92 -13.71
CA ILE A 335 -8.68 3.72 -12.31
C ILE A 335 -9.20 2.30 -12.15
N LEU A 336 -8.79 1.62 -11.08
CA LEU A 336 -9.30 0.31 -10.70
C LEU A 336 -9.99 0.44 -9.35
N VAL A 337 -11.22 -0.05 -9.25
CA VAL A 337 -12.03 0.00 -8.03
C VAL A 337 -12.48 -1.40 -7.67
N GLY A 338 -12.29 -1.80 -6.41
CA GLY A 338 -12.76 -3.08 -5.89
C GLY A 338 -14.15 -2.97 -5.26
N ALA A 339 -14.94 -4.04 -5.41
CA ALA A 339 -16.21 -4.28 -4.72
C ALA A 339 -16.18 -5.73 -4.20
N PRO A 340 -15.51 -6.00 -3.06
CA PRO A 340 -15.21 -7.36 -2.63
C PRO A 340 -16.43 -8.17 -2.22
N TYR A 341 -17.59 -7.53 -2.04
CA TYR A 341 -18.80 -8.23 -1.62
C TYR A 341 -19.83 -8.38 -2.74
N GLU A 342 -19.48 -8.02 -3.97
CA GLU A 342 -20.29 -8.27 -5.15
C GLU A 342 -20.56 -9.78 -5.33
N ASP A 343 -21.82 -10.13 -5.63
CA ASP A 343 -22.36 -11.48 -5.45
C ASP A 343 -22.38 -12.37 -6.71
N SER A 344 -22.11 -11.81 -7.89
CA SER A 344 -22.24 -12.54 -9.15
C SER A 344 -21.27 -13.70 -9.26
N ALA A 345 -21.75 -14.80 -9.82
CA ALA A 345 -20.98 -15.98 -10.19
C ALA A 345 -20.27 -15.83 -11.55
N ALA A 346 -20.23 -14.62 -12.11
CA ALA A 346 -19.46 -14.31 -13.30
C ALA A 346 -17.98 -14.71 -13.16
N GLN A 347 -17.33 -15.06 -14.26
CA GLN A 347 -15.91 -15.45 -14.29
C GLN A 347 -15.16 -14.68 -15.37
N GLY A 348 -13.90 -14.37 -15.10
CA GLY A 348 -13.02 -13.69 -16.05
C GLY A 348 -13.40 -12.22 -16.27
N ILE A 349 -13.34 -11.77 -17.52
CA ILE A 349 -13.53 -10.36 -17.90
C ILE A 349 -14.84 -10.21 -18.64
N ASP A 350 -15.66 -9.24 -18.23
CA ASP A 350 -16.95 -8.89 -18.82
C ASP A 350 -17.90 -10.10 -18.92
N GLY A 351 -17.90 -10.93 -17.89
CA GLY A 351 -18.89 -11.99 -17.69
C GLY A 351 -20.29 -11.42 -17.47
N ALA A 352 -21.33 -12.24 -17.66
CA ALA A 352 -22.70 -11.83 -17.33
C ALA A 352 -22.85 -11.73 -15.82
N ASP A 353 -23.22 -10.54 -15.35
CA ASP A 353 -23.31 -10.12 -13.95
C ASP A 353 -24.63 -10.52 -13.28
N ASP A 354 -25.64 -10.96 -14.02
CA ASP A 354 -27.02 -11.21 -13.54
C ASP A 354 -27.26 -12.48 -12.68
N ASN A 355 -26.22 -13.09 -12.10
CA ASN A 355 -26.31 -14.36 -11.37
C ASN A 355 -25.63 -14.33 -9.99
N ASP A 356 -26.36 -13.88 -8.98
CA ASP A 356 -25.88 -13.68 -7.60
C ASP A 356 -25.83 -14.97 -6.76
N SER A 357 -25.44 -16.09 -7.37
CA SER A 357 -25.33 -17.38 -6.69
C SER A 357 -24.02 -17.57 -5.92
N ALA A 358 -23.06 -16.65 -6.05
CA ALA A 358 -21.73 -16.71 -5.45
C ALA A 358 -21.51 -15.54 -4.47
N ASN A 359 -22.34 -15.47 -3.43
CA ASN A 359 -22.34 -14.36 -2.48
C ASN A 359 -20.93 -14.01 -1.95
N GLY A 360 -20.56 -12.72 -1.99
CA GLY A 360 -19.26 -12.21 -1.58
C GLY A 360 -18.09 -12.72 -2.41
N ALA A 361 -18.33 -13.15 -3.65
CA ALA A 361 -17.28 -13.52 -4.59
C ALA A 361 -16.35 -12.33 -4.90
N GLY A 362 -16.95 -11.15 -4.97
CA GLY A 362 -16.31 -9.88 -5.23
C GLY A 362 -15.96 -9.64 -6.70
N ALA A 363 -15.76 -8.36 -7.03
CA ALA A 363 -15.39 -7.88 -8.34
C ALA A 363 -14.38 -6.72 -8.29
N ALA A 364 -13.79 -6.41 -9.44
CA ALA A 364 -13.10 -5.14 -9.65
C ALA A 364 -13.49 -4.51 -11.00
N TYR A 365 -13.44 -3.19 -11.05
CA TYR A 365 -13.94 -2.40 -12.17
C TYR A 365 -12.86 -1.46 -12.68
N LEU A 366 -12.53 -1.57 -13.96
CA LEU A 366 -11.55 -0.71 -14.62
C LEU A 366 -12.27 0.45 -15.31
N PHE A 367 -11.91 1.68 -14.97
CA PHE A 367 -12.37 2.89 -15.64
C PHE A 367 -11.21 3.54 -16.38
N THR A 368 -11.50 4.15 -17.54
CA THR A 368 -10.50 4.88 -18.33
C THR A 368 -10.98 6.29 -18.68
N ARG A 369 -10.02 7.21 -18.79
CA ARG A 369 -10.26 8.62 -19.13
C ARG A 369 -9.95 8.90 -20.60
N SER A 370 -10.89 9.57 -21.28
CA SER A 370 -10.67 10.18 -22.59
C SER A 370 -11.03 11.66 -22.53
N GLY A 371 -9.99 12.52 -22.52
CA GLY A 371 -10.18 13.95 -22.27
C GLY A 371 -10.56 14.21 -20.81
N SER A 372 -11.75 14.75 -20.55
CA SER A 372 -12.27 14.97 -19.19
C SER A 372 -13.32 13.95 -18.77
N SER A 373 -13.63 12.97 -19.62
CA SER A 373 -14.70 11.99 -19.39
C SER A 373 -14.11 10.65 -18.99
N TRP A 374 -14.67 10.07 -17.93
CA TRP A 374 -14.39 8.70 -17.50
C TRP A 374 -15.49 7.77 -18.00
N SER A 375 -15.12 6.51 -18.27
CA SER A 375 -16.05 5.43 -18.58
C SER A 375 -15.52 4.11 -18.06
N GLN A 376 -16.41 3.23 -17.61
CA GLN A 376 -16.06 1.84 -17.31
C GLN A 376 -15.62 1.15 -18.60
N GLN A 377 -14.46 0.48 -18.53
CA GLN A 377 -13.81 -0.23 -19.61
C GLN A 377 -13.89 -1.74 -19.44
N ALA A 378 -13.91 -2.25 -18.20
CA ALA A 378 -14.02 -3.66 -17.91
C ALA A 378 -14.63 -3.94 -16.53
N TYR A 379 -15.35 -5.05 -16.42
CA TYR A 379 -15.74 -5.74 -15.20
C TYR A 379 -14.85 -6.98 -15.03
N LEU A 380 -14.21 -7.14 -13.88
CA LEU A 380 -13.18 -8.14 -13.62
C LEU A 380 -13.62 -9.07 -12.48
N LYS A 381 -13.55 -10.37 -12.76
CA LYS A 381 -13.81 -11.46 -11.83
C LYS A 381 -12.66 -12.46 -11.81
N ALA A 382 -12.55 -13.20 -10.72
CA ALA A 382 -11.64 -14.33 -10.65
C ALA A 382 -12.00 -15.37 -11.73
N SER A 383 -11.00 -16.03 -12.30
CA SER A 383 -11.22 -17.15 -13.23
C SER A 383 -11.90 -18.33 -12.56
N ASN A 384 -11.71 -18.49 -11.26
CA ASN A 384 -12.24 -19.56 -10.42
C ASN A 384 -13.20 -19.03 -9.35
N THR A 385 -14.01 -18.01 -9.69
CA THR A 385 -14.95 -17.34 -8.76
C THR A 385 -15.70 -18.31 -7.83
N GLY A 386 -15.47 -18.15 -6.53
CA GLY A 386 -16.13 -18.83 -5.42
C GLY A 386 -16.80 -17.85 -4.45
N ALA A 387 -17.81 -18.34 -3.73
CA ALA A 387 -18.51 -17.52 -2.74
C ALA A 387 -17.59 -17.19 -1.56
N GLY A 388 -17.54 -15.92 -1.17
CA GLY A 388 -16.69 -15.43 -0.08
C GLY A 388 -15.23 -15.15 -0.45
N ASP A 389 -14.83 -15.38 -1.70
CA ASP A 389 -13.45 -15.17 -2.16
C ASP A 389 -12.97 -13.72 -1.99
N SER A 390 -13.90 -12.77 -1.95
CA SER A 390 -13.63 -11.35 -1.75
C SER A 390 -12.68 -10.75 -2.79
N PHE A 391 -12.83 -11.15 -4.06
CA PHE A 391 -12.05 -10.59 -5.16
C PHE A 391 -12.31 -9.07 -5.27
N GLY A 392 -11.26 -8.27 -5.30
CA GLY A 392 -11.38 -6.81 -5.22
C GLY A 392 -11.11 -6.23 -3.83
N ALA A 393 -10.84 -7.07 -2.81
CA ALA A 393 -10.50 -6.60 -1.46
C ALA A 393 -9.22 -5.76 -1.42
N ALA A 394 -8.34 -5.91 -2.40
CA ALA A 394 -7.21 -5.03 -2.65
C ALA A 394 -6.98 -4.90 -4.16
N VAL A 395 -6.62 -3.70 -4.62
CA VAL A 395 -6.36 -3.43 -6.04
C VAL A 395 -5.07 -2.61 -6.21
N ALA A 396 -4.35 -2.85 -7.29
CA ALA A 396 -3.19 -2.05 -7.67
C ALA A 396 -3.11 -1.91 -9.19
N LEU A 397 -2.82 -0.69 -9.64
CA LEU A 397 -2.51 -0.37 -11.03
C LEU A 397 -1.08 0.12 -11.16
N SER A 398 -0.39 -0.35 -12.20
CA SER A 398 0.84 0.25 -12.67
C SER A 398 0.90 0.19 -14.18
N SER A 399 0.84 1.36 -14.82
CA SER A 399 0.84 1.47 -16.29
C SER A 399 -0.30 0.65 -16.92
N ASP A 400 0.04 -0.45 -17.61
CA ASP A 400 -0.89 -1.36 -18.29
C ASP A 400 -1.20 -2.63 -17.48
N THR A 401 -0.69 -2.74 -16.25
CA THR A 401 -0.84 -3.91 -15.40
C THR A 401 -1.80 -3.62 -14.24
N ALA A 402 -2.79 -4.50 -14.08
CA ALA A 402 -3.70 -4.53 -12.95
C ALA A 402 -3.44 -5.78 -12.10
N VAL A 403 -3.48 -5.63 -10.78
CA VAL A 403 -3.46 -6.73 -9.82
C VAL A 403 -4.66 -6.57 -8.90
N VAL A 404 -5.36 -7.67 -8.65
CA VAL A 404 -6.53 -7.73 -7.77
C VAL A 404 -6.34 -8.88 -6.79
N GLY A 405 -6.59 -8.61 -5.50
CA GLY A 405 -6.55 -9.61 -4.44
C GLY A 405 -7.92 -10.21 -4.16
N ALA A 406 -7.96 -11.50 -3.85
CA ALA A 406 -9.11 -12.24 -3.34
C ALA A 406 -8.73 -12.84 -1.98
N ALA A 407 -8.94 -12.07 -0.91
CA ALA A 407 -8.39 -12.41 0.41
C ALA A 407 -9.10 -13.59 1.08
N GLY A 408 -10.30 -13.93 0.64
CA GLY A 408 -11.10 -15.04 1.13
C GLY A 408 -10.98 -16.31 0.29
N GLU A 409 -10.23 -16.30 -0.81
CA GLU A 409 -10.07 -17.45 -1.71
C GLU A 409 -9.51 -18.66 -0.94
N ASP A 410 -10.22 -19.78 -1.03
CA ASP A 410 -9.98 -20.97 -0.20
C ASP A 410 -9.71 -22.25 -1.00
N SER A 411 -9.43 -22.12 -2.31
CA SER A 411 -9.22 -23.29 -3.16
C SER A 411 -7.83 -23.92 -2.94
N ALA A 412 -7.67 -25.13 -3.48
CA ALA A 412 -6.37 -25.82 -3.48
C ALA A 412 -5.47 -25.41 -4.67
N ALA A 413 -5.91 -24.45 -5.48
CA ALA A 413 -5.16 -23.98 -6.64
C ALA A 413 -3.84 -23.35 -6.20
N HIS A 414 -2.77 -23.64 -6.94
CA HIS A 414 -1.44 -23.09 -6.66
C HIS A 414 -0.78 -22.64 -7.95
N GLY A 415 -0.12 -21.48 -7.93
CA GLY A 415 0.61 -20.93 -9.06
C GLY A 415 -0.25 -20.03 -9.95
N VAL A 416 0.28 -19.72 -11.14
CA VAL A 416 -0.42 -18.95 -12.17
C VAL A 416 -1.30 -19.92 -12.97
N ASP A 417 -2.56 -19.57 -13.20
CA ASP A 417 -3.56 -20.40 -13.89
C ASP A 417 -3.78 -21.78 -13.23
N GLY A 418 -3.69 -21.85 -11.89
CA GLY A 418 -3.99 -23.09 -11.15
C GLY A 418 -5.49 -23.34 -11.11
N ASP A 419 -5.91 -24.54 -11.49
CA ASP A 419 -7.28 -25.07 -11.32
C ASP A 419 -7.45 -25.78 -9.97
#